data_AF-A0A498SUK7-F1
#
_entry.id   AF-A0A498SUK7-F1
#
_cell.length_a   1.000
_cell.length_b   1.000
_cell.length_c   1.000
_cell.angle_alpha   90.00
_cell.angle_beta   90.00
_cell.angle_gamma   90.00
#
_symmetry.space_group_name_H-M   'P 1'
#
loop_
_entity.id
_entity.type
_entity.pdbx_description
1 polymer ?
#
loop_
_entity_poly.entity_id
_entity_poly.type
_entity_poly.pdbx_seq_one_letter_code
_entity_poly.pdbx_strand_id
1 'polypeptide(L)' 'IAQKMWRQMGINYVRYSQIAASATRKCLKKGLKKGAEKPAIVTVKITPWENGKPVKKD' A
#
# COMPACT_ATOMS: atom_id res chain seq x y z
N ILE A 1 14.19 0.38 -24.19
CA ILE A 1 14.40 0.02 -22.76
C ILE A 1 13.04 -0.30 -22.15
N ALA A 2 12.72 -1.56 -21.87
CA ALA A 2 11.41 -1.96 -21.35
C ALA A 2 11.26 -1.56 -19.87
N GLN A 3 10.26 -0.74 -19.56
CA GLN A 3 9.94 -0.36 -18.18
C GLN A 3 9.20 -1.51 -17.49
N LYS A 4 9.47 -1.73 -16.19
CA LYS A 4 8.83 -2.82 -15.43
C LYS A 4 7.30 -2.63 -15.40
N MET A 5 6.53 -3.73 -15.50
CA MET A 5 5.05 -3.72 -15.57
C MET A 5 4.40 -2.86 -14.46
N TRP A 6 4.88 -2.93 -13.23
CA TRP A 6 4.32 -2.16 -12.11
C TRP A 6 4.53 -0.64 -12.23
N ARG A 7 5.55 -0.19 -12.98
CA ARG A 7 5.73 1.23 -13.34
C ARG A 7 4.72 1.66 -14.40
N GLN A 8 4.43 0.80 -15.37
CA GLN A 8 3.42 1.06 -16.40
C GLN A 8 2.02 1.16 -15.79
N MET A 9 1.74 0.38 -14.74
CA MET A 9 0.48 0.42 -13.99
C MET A 9 0.34 1.64 -13.04
N GLY A 10 1.27 2.61 -13.08
CA GLY A 10 1.21 3.82 -12.25
C GLY A 10 1.50 3.59 -10.76
N ILE A 11 2.04 2.43 -10.38
CA ILE A 11 2.36 2.13 -8.98
C ILE A 11 3.77 2.68 -8.66
N ASN A 12 3.88 3.40 -7.54
CA ASN A 12 5.17 3.83 -7.02
C ASN A 12 5.94 2.68 -6.36
N TYR A 13 7.26 2.81 -6.24
CA TYR A 13 8.12 1.76 -5.68
C TYR A 13 7.73 1.37 -4.25
N VAL A 14 7.35 2.34 -3.41
CA VAL A 14 6.94 2.11 -2.02
C VAL A 14 5.72 1.17 -1.99
N ARG A 15 4.69 1.47 -2.78
CA ARG A 15 3.48 0.65 -2.87
C ARG A 15 3.77 -0.73 -3.45
N TYR A 16 4.65 -0.83 -4.45
CA TYR A 16 5.12 -2.13 -4.95
C TYR A 16 5.77 -2.98 -3.84
N SER A 17 6.72 -2.41 -3.09
CA SER A 17 7.42 -3.12 -2.01
C SER A 17 6.49 -3.56 -0.88
N GLN A 18 5.49 -2.75 -0.54
CA GLN A 18 4.48 -3.07 0.48
C GLN A 18 3.61 -4.26 0.07
N ILE A 19 3.21 -4.32 -1.21
CA ILE A 19 2.45 -5.45 -1.77
C ILE A 19 3.27 -6.73 -1.72
N ALA A 20 4.55 -6.66 -2.13
CA ALA A 20 5.45 -7.81 -2.07
C ALA A 20 5.63 -8.32 -0.63
N ALA A 21 5.86 -7.42 0.34
CA ALA A 21 5.98 -7.78 1.76
C ALA A 21 4.68 -8.42 2.30
N SER A 22 3.51 -7.93 1.88
CA SER A 22 2.22 -8.54 2.22
C SER A 22 2.09 -9.96 1.68
N ALA A 23 2.44 -10.19 0.41
CA ALA A 23 2.45 -11.51 -0.20
C ALA A 23 3.38 -12.48 0.53
N THR A 24 4.60 -12.06 0.85
CA THR A 24 5.58 -12.89 1.58
C THR A 24 5.09 -13.30 2.97
N ARG A 25 4.44 -12.40 3.72
CA ARG A 25 3.89 -12.71 5.05
C ARG A 25 2.78 -13.75 4.99
N LYS A 26 1.94 -13.74 3.95
CA LYS A 26 0.86 -14.73 3.77
C LYS A 26 1.42 -16.14 3.58
N CYS A 27 2.59 -16.27 2.97
CA CYS A 27 3.27 -17.53 2.72
C CYS A 27 4.04 -18.08 3.94
N LEU A 28 4.08 -17.36 5.07
CA LEU A 28 4.84 -17.78 6.25
C LEU A 28 4.20 -18.99 6.97
N LYS A 29 4.99 -19.79 7.69
CA LYS A 29 4.48 -20.90 8.53
C LYS A 29 3.54 -20.38 9.62
N LYS A 30 2.44 -21.09 9.88
CA LYS A 30 1.34 -20.66 10.78
C LYS A 30 1.80 -20.14 12.16
N GLY A 31 2.87 -20.70 12.74
CA GLY A 31 3.39 -20.29 14.05
C GLY A 31 4.07 -18.91 14.09
N LEU A 32 4.52 -18.38 12.95
CA LEU A 32 5.23 -17.10 12.87
C LEU A 32 4.33 -15.97 12.32
N LYS A 33 3.10 -16.30 11.89
CA LYS A 33 2.17 -15.32 11.30
C LYS A 33 1.72 -14.26 12.30
N LYS A 34 1.43 -14.62 13.56
CA LYS A 34 0.95 -13.67 14.59
C LYS A 34 1.87 -12.45 14.80
N GLY A 35 3.19 -12.62 14.68
CA GLY A 35 4.15 -11.51 14.78
C GLY A 35 4.31 -10.70 13.48
N ALA A 36 4.12 -11.37 12.34
CA ALA A 36 4.27 -10.79 11.01
C ALA A 36 2.98 -10.14 10.47
N GLU A 37 1.82 -10.51 11.01
CA GLU A 37 0.47 -10.02 10.71
C GLU A 37 0.19 -8.62 11.27
N LYS A 38 1.21 -7.82 11.55
CA LYS A 38 1.02 -6.37 11.75
C LYS A 38 1.28 -5.62 10.44
N PRO A 39 0.43 -5.66 9.40
CA PRO A 39 0.50 -4.71 8.31
C PRO A 39 -0.11 -3.38 8.76
N ALA A 40 0.49 -2.29 8.27
CA ALA A 40 0.16 -0.91 8.59
C ALA A 40 -1.35 -0.63 8.57
N ILE A 41 -1.92 -0.42 9.75
CA ILE A 41 -3.24 0.18 9.88
C ILE A 41 -3.10 1.59 9.33
N VAL A 42 -3.65 1.84 8.14
CA VAL A 42 -3.71 3.19 7.59
C VAL A 42 -4.90 3.88 8.24
N THR A 43 -4.67 4.42 9.44
CA THR A 43 -5.69 5.19 10.19
C THR A 43 -5.85 6.62 9.66
N VAL A 44 -5.04 6.99 8.66
CA VAL A 44 -5.00 8.36 8.14
C VAL A 44 -6.08 8.54 7.07
N LYS A 45 -7.02 9.46 7.33
CA LYS A 45 -7.99 9.92 6.35
C LYS A 45 -7.41 11.05 5.53
N ILE A 46 -7.21 10.82 4.23
CA ILE A 46 -6.77 11.85 3.30
C ILE A 46 -7.99 12.65 2.86
N THR A 47 -7.98 13.96 3.13
CA THR A 47 -9.03 14.89 2.67
C THR A 47 -8.38 15.83 1.66
N PRO A 48 -8.77 15.80 0.37
CA PRO A 48 -8.28 16.76 -0.61
C PRO A 48 -8.84 18.16 -0.32
N TRP A 49 -8.04 19.20 -0.53
CA TRP A 49 -8.42 20.59 -0.37
C TRP A 49 -8.22 21.32 -1.69
N GLU A 50 -9.22 22.09 -2.11
CA GLU A 50 -9.13 22.97 -3.27
C GLU A 50 -9.70 24.34 -2.91
N ASN A 51 -9.05 25.42 -3.38
CA ASN A 51 -9.46 26.81 -3.14
C ASN A 51 -9.81 27.13 -1.67
N GLY A 52 -9.07 26.53 -0.73
CA GLY A 52 -9.22 26.80 0.71
C GLY A 52 -10.38 26.07 1.40
N LYS A 53 -11.09 25.15 0.72
CA LYS A 53 -12.15 24.33 1.33
C LYS A 53 -11.87 22.83 1.14
N PRO A 54 -12.21 21.98 2.12
CA PRO A 54 -12.08 20.55 1.98
C PRO A 54 -13.11 20.04 0.95
N VAL A 55 -12.62 19.32 -0.05
CA VAL A 55 -13.46 18.66 -1.05
C VAL A 55 -13.90 17.31 -0.49
N LYS A 56 -15.21 17.13 -0.29
CA LYS A 56 -15.77 15.80 -0.06
C LYS A 56 -15.80 15.11 -1.41
N LYS A 57 -15.02 14.04 -1.55
CA LYS A 57 -15.12 13.16 -2.71
C LYS A 57 -16.23 12.17 -2.39
N ASP A 58 -17.37 12.28 -3.09
CA ASP A 58 -18.46 11.30 -3.05
C ASP A 58 -17.99 9.93 -3.57
#